data_AF-A0A8S1MIJ1-F1
#
_entry.id   AF-A0A8S1MIJ1-F1
#
_cell.length_a   1.000
_cell.length_b   1.000
_cell.length_c   1.000
_cell.angle_alpha   90.00
_cell.angle_beta   90.00
_cell.angle_gamma   90.00
#
_symmetry.space_group_name_H-M   'P 1'
#
loop_
_entity.id
_entity.type
_entity.pdbx_description
1 polymer ?
#
loop_
_entity_poly.entity_id
_entity_poly.type
_entity_poly.pdbx_seq_one_letter_code
_entity_poly.pdbx_strand_id
1 'polypeptide(L)'
;MSAQILFRVICPTQFTQTVLIVGNNPQLGDWNPQNGIKLITTPEMYPVWINELPLEVEPNQILEFKIVINDGINFQWEIGANKLIQIISQKTIVVLTFNQPSLIIHNIRKLFSNTDLTNITESSARKISIQLQEKLYDSDEDSDEELISDENSLFYDEETSLISNEQFEYSPKKQSNEQNYQQNFGSESVDL
;
A
#
# COMPACT_ATOMS: atom_id res chain seq x y z
N MET A 1 -10.34 -20.31 -8.13
CA MET A 1 -10.00 -18.88 -8.33
C MET A 1 -8.79 -18.62 -7.48
N SER A 2 -7.69 -18.13 -8.06
CA SER A 2 -6.52 -17.71 -7.30
C SER A 2 -6.79 -16.40 -6.56
N ALA A 3 -5.99 -16.13 -5.54
CA ALA A 3 -5.96 -14.89 -4.79
C ALA A 3 -4.60 -14.21 -5.01
N GLN A 4 -4.64 -12.90 -5.21
CA GLN A 4 -3.49 -12.05 -5.44
C GLN A 4 -3.00 -11.42 -4.14
N ILE A 5 -1.69 -11.47 -3.92
CA ILE A 5 -1.03 -10.82 -2.80
C ILE A 5 0.01 -9.85 -3.34
N LEU A 6 -0.04 -8.62 -2.83
CA LEU A 6 0.95 -7.58 -3.08
C LEU A 6 1.62 -7.22 -1.77
N PHE A 7 2.93 -7.42 -1.69
CA PHE A 7 3.74 -6.95 -0.57
C PHE A 7 4.20 -5.52 -0.82
N ARG A 8 4.14 -4.73 0.24
CA ARG A 8 4.73 -3.40 0.33
C ARG A 8 5.62 -3.36 1.56
N VAL A 9 6.93 -3.43 1.35
CA VAL A 9 7.91 -3.59 2.42
C VAL A 9 8.71 -2.31 2.58
N ILE A 10 8.69 -1.73 3.77
CA ILE A 10 9.58 -0.64 4.16
C ILE A 10 10.88 -1.26 4.68
N CYS A 11 11.96 -1.14 3.91
CA CYS A 11 13.25 -1.74 4.23
C CYS A 11 14.39 -0.87 3.72
N PRO A 12 15.09 -0.13 4.61
CA PRO A 12 16.33 0.54 4.25
C PRO A 12 17.41 -0.49 3.90
N THR A 13 18.16 -0.25 2.83
CA THR A 13 19.21 -1.14 2.35
C THR A 13 20.48 -0.35 2.04
N GLN A 14 21.61 -1.04 2.04
CA GLN A 14 22.87 -0.55 1.49
C GLN A 14 22.88 -0.70 -0.04
N PHE A 15 23.88 -0.09 -0.68
CA PHE A 15 24.09 -0.25 -2.12
C PHE A 15 24.21 -1.72 -2.51
N THR A 16 23.72 -2.07 -3.70
CA THR A 16 23.71 -3.44 -4.27
C THR A 16 22.84 -4.47 -3.55
N GLN A 17 22.30 -4.17 -2.37
CA GLN A 17 21.38 -5.06 -1.68
C GLN A 17 20.02 -5.07 -2.35
N THR A 18 19.33 -6.21 -2.24
CA THR A 18 17.96 -6.39 -2.73
C THR A 18 17.08 -7.01 -1.65
N VAL A 19 15.79 -6.76 -1.71
CA VAL A 19 14.82 -7.29 -0.74
C VAL A 19 14.05 -8.44 -1.38
N LEU A 20 13.89 -9.51 -0.61
CA LEU A 20 13.18 -10.74 -0.98
C LEU A 20 12.09 -11.03 0.05
N ILE A 21 11.02 -11.69 -0.40
CA ILE A 21 10.08 -12.40 0.48
C ILE A 21 10.27 -13.90 0.28
N VAL A 22 10.47 -14.62 1.38
CA VAL A 22 10.72 -16.07 1.37
C VAL A 22 9.80 -16.75 2.37
N GLY A 23 9.22 -17.89 2.03
CA GLY A 23 8.17 -18.51 2.84
C GLY A 23 7.85 -19.96 2.52
N ASN A 24 6.82 -20.49 3.17
CA ASN A 24 6.43 -21.91 3.14
C ASN A 24 5.70 -22.38 1.87
N ASN A 25 5.49 -21.49 0.91
CA ASN A 25 4.78 -21.79 -0.33
C ASN A 25 5.79 -21.92 -1.48
N PRO A 26 5.54 -22.78 -2.49
CA PRO A 26 6.45 -22.94 -3.62
C PRO A 26 6.73 -21.63 -4.38
N GLN A 27 5.74 -20.74 -4.48
CA GLN A 27 5.91 -19.42 -5.09
C GLN A 27 6.68 -18.42 -4.21
N LEU A 28 6.83 -18.73 -2.93
CA LEU A 28 7.70 -18.03 -1.97
C LEU A 28 9.04 -18.76 -1.78
N GLY A 29 9.31 -19.80 -2.59
CA GLY A 29 10.57 -20.52 -2.62
C GLY A 29 10.74 -21.62 -1.58
N ASP A 30 9.70 -22.04 -0.84
CA ASP A 30 9.75 -23.10 0.17
C ASP A 30 10.93 -22.94 1.16
N TRP A 31 11.05 -21.73 1.73
CA TRP A 31 12.13 -21.31 2.64
C TRP A 31 13.54 -21.28 2.03
N ASN A 32 13.68 -21.41 0.70
CA ASN A 32 14.93 -21.19 -0.03
C ASN A 32 15.00 -19.76 -0.59
N PRO A 33 15.92 -18.90 -0.10
CA PRO A 33 16.06 -17.52 -0.57
C PRO A 33 16.40 -17.36 -2.06
N GLN A 34 17.04 -18.37 -2.66
CA GLN A 34 17.34 -18.35 -4.09
C GLN A 34 16.09 -18.39 -4.96
N ASN A 35 14.99 -18.94 -4.41
CA ASN A 35 13.69 -19.04 -5.06
C ASN A 35 12.67 -18.06 -4.47
N GLY A 36 13.12 -17.14 -3.61
CA GLY A 36 12.26 -16.12 -3.00
C GLY A 36 11.76 -15.11 -4.02
N ILE A 37 10.67 -14.43 -3.70
CA ILE A 37 10.16 -13.35 -4.54
C ILE A 37 11.05 -12.13 -4.36
N LYS A 38 11.72 -11.71 -5.43
CA LYS A 38 12.47 -10.46 -5.46
C LYS A 38 11.53 -9.27 -5.56
N LEU A 39 11.74 -8.30 -4.69
CA LEU A 39 11.03 -7.03 -4.71
C LEU A 39 11.84 -5.98 -5.49
N ILE A 40 11.12 -5.00 -6.03
CA ILE A 40 11.68 -3.87 -6.77
C ILE A 40 11.42 -2.56 -6.02
N THR A 41 12.29 -1.59 -6.25
CA THR A 41 12.15 -0.20 -5.79
C THR A 41 12.64 0.75 -6.88
N THR A 42 12.19 1.99 -6.85
CA THR A 42 12.73 3.13 -7.63
C THR A 42 13.26 4.20 -6.67
N PRO A 43 14.05 5.19 -7.14
CA PRO A 43 14.54 6.29 -6.32
C PRO A 43 13.43 7.07 -5.61
N GLU A 44 12.26 7.22 -6.24
CA GLU A 44 11.12 8.01 -5.73
C GLU A 44 10.33 7.26 -4.65
N MET A 45 10.35 5.93 -4.67
CA MET A 45 9.62 5.10 -3.69
C MET A 45 10.51 4.60 -2.54
N TYR A 46 11.83 4.60 -2.70
CA TYR A 46 12.75 4.13 -1.66
C TYR A 46 12.51 4.89 -0.33
N PRO A 47 12.42 4.20 0.83
CA PRO A 47 12.80 2.81 1.12
C PRO A 47 11.66 1.77 1.00
N VAL A 48 10.65 2.02 0.17
CA VAL A 48 9.54 1.09 -0.07
C VAL A 48 9.84 0.17 -1.23
N TRP A 49 9.68 -1.13 -0.99
CA TRP A 49 9.86 -2.21 -1.95
C TRP A 49 8.52 -2.89 -2.24
N ILE A 50 8.27 -3.22 -3.49
CA ILE A 50 7.02 -3.87 -3.93
C ILE A 50 7.29 -5.06 -4.82
N ASN A 51 6.29 -5.94 -4.94
CA ASN A 51 6.31 -6.96 -5.98
C ASN A 51 6.27 -6.33 -7.37
N GLU A 52 7.04 -6.89 -8.30
CA GLU A 52 6.87 -6.59 -9.72
C GLU A 52 5.57 -7.24 -10.26
N LEU A 53 5.29 -8.48 -9.86
CA LEU A 53 4.07 -9.20 -10.18
C LEU A 53 3.36 -9.68 -8.91
N PRO A 54 2.01 -9.60 -8.85
CA PRO A 54 1.26 -10.14 -7.72
C PRO A 54 1.57 -11.63 -7.51
N LEU A 55 1.67 -12.04 -6.24
CA LEU A 55 1.76 -13.44 -5.87
C LEU A 55 0.37 -14.09 -5.97
N GLU A 56 0.25 -15.16 -6.74
CA GLU A 56 -1.01 -15.86 -7.04
C GLU A 56 -1.16 -17.16 -6.25
N VAL A 57 -1.89 -17.14 -5.13
CA VAL A 57 -2.01 -18.30 -4.23
C VAL A 57 -3.44 -18.83 -4.16
N GLU A 58 -3.61 -20.02 -3.60
CA GLU A 58 -4.95 -20.57 -3.32
C GLU A 58 -5.60 -19.85 -2.12
N PRO A 59 -6.90 -19.53 -2.19
CA PRO A 59 -7.62 -18.91 -1.09
C PRO A 59 -7.80 -19.88 0.10
N ASN A 60 -8.11 -19.32 1.27
CA ASN A 60 -8.31 -20.02 2.55
C ASN A 60 -7.08 -20.77 3.08
N GLN A 61 -5.89 -20.47 2.57
CA GLN A 61 -4.62 -20.98 3.10
C GLN A 61 -3.99 -20.00 4.08
N ILE A 62 -3.09 -20.52 4.93
CA ILE A 62 -2.21 -19.72 5.78
C ILE A 62 -0.83 -19.73 5.12
N LEU A 63 -0.31 -18.54 4.83
CA LEU A 63 1.06 -18.37 4.37
C LEU A 63 1.94 -17.94 5.52
N GLU A 64 3.11 -18.57 5.59
CA GLU A 64 4.22 -18.17 6.44
C GLU A 64 5.34 -17.60 5.59
N PHE A 65 5.88 -16.46 5.99
CA PHE A 65 6.97 -15.84 5.26
C PHE A 65 7.82 -14.93 6.14
N LYS A 66 8.96 -14.52 5.59
CA LYS A 66 9.92 -13.58 6.15
C LYS A 66 10.47 -12.67 5.07
N ILE A 67 10.89 -11.47 5.48
CA ILE A 67 11.70 -10.59 4.65
C ILE A 67 13.17 -11.05 4.75
N VAL A 68 13.84 -11.07 3.61
CA VAL A 68 15.26 -11.40 3.50
C VAL A 68 15.95 -10.32 2.68
N ILE A 69 17.06 -9.78 3.18
CA ILE A 69 17.95 -8.90 2.40
C ILE A 69 19.04 -9.76 1.78
N ASN A 70 19.26 -9.60 0.48
CA ASN A 70 20.30 -10.29 -0.27
C ASN A 70 21.40 -9.31 -0.66
N ASP A 71 22.63 -9.59 -0.22
CA ASP A 71 23.83 -8.78 -0.46
C ASP A 71 24.63 -9.29 -1.68
N GLY A 72 24.09 -10.26 -2.43
CA GLY A 72 24.74 -10.95 -3.54
C GLY A 72 25.57 -12.18 -3.11
N ILE A 73 26.03 -12.22 -1.85
CA ILE A 73 26.80 -13.34 -1.28
C ILE A 73 26.03 -14.01 -0.16
N ASN A 74 25.41 -13.21 0.72
CA ASN A 74 24.74 -13.69 1.93
C ASN A 74 23.27 -13.24 1.94
N PHE A 75 22.47 -14.01 2.69
CA PHE A 75 21.07 -13.72 2.95
C PHE A 75 20.87 -13.35 4.42
N GLN A 76 20.46 -12.10 4.67
CA GLN A 76 20.13 -11.60 5.99
C GLN A 76 18.62 -11.75 6.22
N TRP A 77 18.24 -12.67 7.10
CA TRP A 77 16.84 -12.90 7.44
C TRP A 77 16.34 -11.90 8.47
N GLU A 78 15.07 -11.54 8.39
CA GLU A 78 14.43 -10.78 9.46
C GLU A 78 14.50 -11.51 10.81
N ILE A 79 14.69 -10.73 11.86
CA ILE A 79 14.68 -11.23 13.23
C ILE A 79 13.26 -11.51 13.72
N GLY A 80 13.12 -12.44 14.66
CA GLY A 80 11.84 -12.79 15.27
C GLY A 80 11.14 -13.98 14.60
N ALA A 81 9.87 -14.17 14.93
CA ALA A 81 9.03 -15.25 14.41
C ALA A 81 8.63 -15.01 12.95
N ASN A 82 8.20 -16.08 12.26
CA ASN A 82 7.64 -16.00 10.91
C ASN A 82 6.37 -15.14 10.91
N LYS A 83 6.17 -14.36 9.85
CA LYS A 83 4.93 -13.63 9.63
C LYS A 83 3.87 -14.57 9.05
N LEU A 84 2.64 -14.39 9.49
CA LEU A 84 1.50 -15.23 9.13
C LEU A 84 0.40 -14.37 8.49
N ILE A 85 -0.13 -14.82 7.35
CA ILE A 85 -1.33 -14.24 6.74
C ILE A 85 -2.31 -15.34 6.35
N GLN A 86 -3.60 -15.11 6.61
CA GLN A 86 -4.68 -15.96 6.12
C GLN A 86 -5.30 -15.34 4.88
N ILE A 87 -5.40 -16.12 3.80
CA ILE A 87 -5.84 -15.62 2.50
C ILE A 87 -7.37 -15.67 2.42
N ILE A 88 -8.02 -14.58 2.84
CA ILE A 88 -9.48 -14.49 2.95
C ILE A 88 -10.14 -13.68 1.82
N SER A 89 -9.36 -13.09 0.91
CA SER A 89 -9.87 -12.19 -0.13
C SER A 89 -9.12 -12.39 -1.44
N GLN A 90 -9.78 -12.08 -2.55
CA GLN A 90 -9.19 -12.25 -3.89
C GLN A 90 -7.98 -11.36 -4.13
N LYS A 91 -7.91 -10.19 -3.49
CA LYS A 91 -6.75 -9.32 -3.57
C LYS A 91 -6.41 -8.78 -2.18
N THR A 92 -5.16 -8.93 -1.80
CA THR A 92 -4.65 -8.55 -0.48
C THR A 92 -3.39 -7.73 -0.64
N ILE A 93 -3.32 -6.57 0.02
CA ILE A 93 -2.09 -5.77 0.12
C ILE A 93 -1.56 -5.94 1.54
N VAL A 94 -0.31 -6.37 1.65
CA VAL A 94 0.37 -6.64 2.91
C VAL A 94 1.48 -5.62 3.08
N VAL A 95 1.33 -4.72 4.06
CA VAL A 95 2.31 -3.69 4.38
C VAL A 95 3.15 -4.14 5.56
N LEU A 96 4.46 -4.04 5.39
CA LEU A 96 5.48 -4.62 6.26
C LEU A 96 6.60 -3.61 6.51
N THR A 97 7.26 -3.74 7.66
CA THR A 97 8.53 -3.04 7.93
C THR A 97 9.56 -4.06 8.37
N PHE A 98 10.77 -3.99 7.80
CA PHE A 98 11.85 -4.93 8.12
C PHE A 98 12.18 -4.92 9.63
N ASN A 99 12.39 -6.11 10.20
CA ASN A 99 12.65 -6.31 11.64
C ASN A 99 11.58 -5.73 12.59
N GLN A 100 10.35 -5.51 12.11
CA GLN A 100 9.23 -5.13 12.94
C GLN A 100 8.18 -6.24 12.98
N PRO A 101 7.53 -6.48 14.13
CA PRO A 101 6.46 -7.49 14.22
C PRO A 101 5.17 -7.02 13.53
N SER A 102 4.96 -5.71 13.40
CA SER A 102 3.74 -5.12 12.85
C SER A 102 3.48 -5.56 11.40
N LEU A 103 2.22 -5.91 11.13
CA LEU A 103 1.70 -6.39 9.86
C LEU A 103 0.37 -5.69 9.61
N ILE A 104 0.26 -4.92 8.52
CA ILE A 104 -0.99 -4.26 8.13
C ILE A 104 -1.52 -4.95 6.87
N ILE A 105 -2.77 -5.39 6.92
CA ILE A 105 -3.41 -6.14 5.83
C ILE A 105 -4.60 -5.35 5.31
N HIS A 106 -4.56 -4.99 4.03
CA HIS A 106 -5.69 -4.41 3.32
C HIS A 106 -6.30 -5.46 2.39
N ASN A 107 -7.47 -5.97 2.77
CA ASN A 107 -8.25 -6.89 1.95
C ASN A 107 -9.12 -6.10 0.98
N ILE A 108 -8.93 -6.33 -0.32
CA ILE A 108 -9.75 -5.75 -1.37
C ILE A 108 -10.76 -6.80 -1.79
N ARG A 109 -12.03 -6.54 -1.48
CA ARG A 109 -13.15 -7.39 -1.88
C ARG A 109 -13.81 -6.76 -3.10
N LYS A 110 -13.89 -7.53 -4.20
CA LYS A 110 -14.75 -7.16 -5.32
C LYS A 110 -16.18 -7.49 -4.91
N LEU A 111 -17.00 -6.46 -4.73
CA LEU A 111 -18.41 -6.61 -4.40
C LEU A 111 -19.17 -6.74 -5.71
N PHE A 112 -19.88 -7.85 -5.88
CA PHE A 112 -20.63 -8.12 -7.10
C PHE A 112 -22.12 -7.85 -6.92
N SER A 113 -22.58 -7.62 -5.68
CA SER A 113 -23.97 -7.32 -5.38
C SER A 113 -24.10 -6.29 -4.25
N ASN A 114 -25.22 -5.57 -4.22
CA ASN A 114 -25.55 -4.66 -3.12
C ASN A 114 -25.74 -5.39 -1.78
N THR A 115 -26.06 -6.69 -1.82
CA THR A 115 -26.18 -7.53 -0.62
C THR A 115 -24.83 -7.64 0.10
N ASP A 116 -23.72 -7.63 -0.64
CA ASP A 116 -22.36 -7.70 -0.08
C ASP A 116 -21.95 -6.41 0.67
N LEU A 117 -22.68 -5.31 0.50
CA LEU A 117 -22.44 -4.01 1.18
C LEU A 117 -23.00 -3.97 2.60
N THR A 118 -23.93 -4.87 2.96
CA THR A 118 -24.74 -4.78 4.19
C THR A 118 -23.96 -4.96 5.49
N ASN A 119 -22.69 -5.39 5.42
CA ASN A 119 -21.82 -5.61 6.57
C ASN A 119 -20.72 -4.54 6.73
N ILE A 120 -20.69 -3.51 5.88
CA ILE A 120 -19.75 -2.40 6.03
C ILE A 120 -20.40 -1.40 6.96
N THR A 121 -19.83 -1.18 8.15
CA THR A 121 -20.27 -0.10 9.05
C THR A 121 -20.20 1.23 8.30
N GLU A 122 -21.37 1.77 7.94
CA GLU A 122 -21.55 2.91 7.03
C GLU A 122 -20.87 4.21 7.51
N SER A 123 -20.40 4.27 8.76
CA SER A 123 -19.87 5.48 9.37
C SER A 123 -18.52 5.97 8.82
N SER A 124 -17.77 5.16 8.05
CA SER A 124 -16.44 5.57 7.55
C SER A 124 -16.13 5.18 6.10
N ALA A 125 -17.05 4.54 5.38
CA ALA A 125 -16.81 4.12 4.00
C ALA A 125 -17.31 5.17 3.00
N ARG A 126 -16.43 5.67 2.13
CA ARG A 126 -16.85 6.49 0.96
C ARG A 126 -17.07 5.57 -0.23
N LYS A 127 -18.30 5.57 -0.78
CA LYS A 127 -18.63 4.88 -2.03
C LYS A 127 -18.07 5.68 -3.21
N ILE A 128 -17.28 5.04 -4.06
CA ILE A 128 -16.78 5.63 -5.32
C ILE A 128 -17.25 4.73 -6.46
N SER A 129 -18.05 5.30 -7.37
CA SER A 129 -18.48 4.63 -8.61
C SER A 129 -17.53 5.05 -9.73
N ILE A 130 -16.83 4.10 -10.35
CA ILE A 130 -15.96 4.40 -11.51
C ILE A 130 -16.74 4.01 -12.77
N GLN A 131 -17.07 4.98 -13.61
CA GLN A 131 -17.60 4.74 -14.96
C GLN A 131 -16.42 4.66 -15.93
N LEU A 132 -16.16 3.46 -16.48
CA LEU A 132 -15.22 3.30 -17.58
C LEU A 132 -15.86 3.87 -18.84
N GLN A 133 -15.36 5.00 -19.34
CA GLN A 133 -15.70 5.47 -20.68
C GLN A 133 -14.78 4.77 -21.68
N GLU A 134 -15.35 3.91 -22.52
CA GLU A 134 -14.68 3.45 -23.73
C GLU A 134 -14.48 4.66 -24.64
N LYS A 135 -13.24 5.14 -24.78
CA LYS A 135 -12.91 6.09 -25.85
C LYS A 135 -12.99 5.33 -27.16
N LEU A 136 -14.10 5.47 -27.87
CA LEU A 136 -14.21 5.12 -29.28
C LEU A 136 -13.24 6.05 -30.04
N TYR A 137 -12.26 5.47 -30.72
CA TYR A 137 -11.54 6.16 -31.77
C TYR A 137 -12.51 6.38 -32.93
N ASP A 138 -12.99 7.60 -33.12
CA ASP A 138 -13.56 7.99 -34.42
C ASP A 138 -12.39 8.14 -35.39
N SER A 139 -12.27 7.15 -36.26
CA SER A 139 -11.49 7.25 -37.49
C SER A 139 -12.33 8.01 -38.51
N ASP A 140 -12.21 9.33 -38.54
CA ASP A 140 -12.72 10.11 -39.67
C ASP A 140 -11.67 10.09 -40.79
N GLU A 141 -12.06 9.40 -41.87
CA GLU A 141 -11.47 9.45 -43.21
C GLU A 141 -11.71 10.83 -43.85
N ASP A 142 -10.62 11.36 -44.42
CA ASP A 142 -10.48 12.28 -45.55
C ASP A 142 -11.14 13.67 -45.57
N SER A 143 -10.28 14.70 -45.59
CA SER A 143 -10.49 15.93 -46.36
C SER A 143 -9.12 16.56 -46.68
N ASP A 144 -8.70 16.45 -47.94
CA ASP A 144 -7.59 17.20 -48.53
C ASP A 144 -7.94 18.71 -48.59
N GLU A 145 -7.04 19.60 -48.16
CA GLU A 145 -6.79 20.89 -48.84
C GLU A 145 -5.43 21.50 -48.42
N GLU A 146 -4.71 22.04 -49.41
CA GLU A 146 -3.32 22.50 -49.36
C GLU A 146 -3.10 23.86 -48.67
N LEU A 147 -1.96 23.94 -47.96
CA LEU A 147 -1.00 25.05 -47.78
C LEU A 147 -1.49 26.51 -47.73
N ILE A 148 -1.29 27.15 -46.58
CA ILE A 148 -0.76 28.52 -46.50
C ILE A 148 0.31 28.59 -45.40
N SER A 149 1.46 29.16 -45.78
CA SER A 149 2.60 29.49 -44.95
C SER A 149 2.30 30.62 -43.96
N ASP A 150 2.88 30.52 -42.77
CA ASP A 150 3.62 31.58 -42.06
C ASP A 150 3.34 31.62 -40.54
N GLU A 151 4.44 31.44 -39.83
CA GLU A 151 4.84 31.99 -38.53
C GLU A 151 3.98 31.80 -37.26
N ASN A 152 4.71 31.46 -36.19
CA ASN A 152 4.37 31.53 -34.77
C ASN A 152 3.40 30.47 -34.21
N SER A 153 3.94 29.30 -33.88
CA SER A 153 3.40 28.48 -32.78
C SER A 153 4.30 28.62 -31.56
N LEU A 154 3.95 29.61 -30.72
CA LEU A 154 4.37 29.68 -29.33
C LEU A 154 3.65 28.57 -28.56
N PHE A 155 4.44 27.64 -28.04
CA PHE A 155 4.04 26.64 -27.06
C PHE A 155 3.53 27.36 -25.80
N TYR A 156 2.25 27.19 -25.45
CA TYR A 156 1.76 27.51 -24.11
C TYR A 156 1.47 26.19 -23.40
N ASP A 157 2.33 25.86 -22.43
CA ASP A 157 1.99 24.94 -21.35
C ASP A 157 1.08 25.71 -20.38
N GLU A 158 -0.19 25.31 -20.28
CA GLU A 158 -1.10 25.84 -19.26
C GLU A 158 -1.20 24.84 -18.10
N GLU A 159 -0.30 24.98 -17.12
CA GLU A 159 -0.55 24.52 -15.75
C GLU A 159 -1.79 25.24 -15.22
N THR A 160 -2.89 24.51 -15.04
CA THR A 160 -4.00 24.98 -14.20
C THR A 160 -4.05 24.16 -12.91
N SER A 161 -3.31 24.69 -11.93
CA SER A 161 -3.62 24.50 -10.52
C SER A 161 -4.99 25.13 -10.23
N LEU A 162 -5.92 24.36 -9.67
CA LEU A 162 -7.13 24.91 -9.04
C LEU A 162 -7.20 24.43 -7.60
N ILE A 163 -6.73 25.34 -6.75
CA ILE A 163 -7.09 25.49 -5.34
C ILE A 163 -8.61 25.73 -5.28
N SER A 164 -9.34 24.89 -4.57
CA SER A 164 -10.70 25.22 -4.12
C SER A 164 -10.67 25.57 -2.63
N ASN A 165 -10.96 26.84 -2.39
CA ASN A 165 -11.21 27.45 -1.09
C ASN A 165 -12.49 26.87 -0.47
N GLU A 166 -12.44 26.45 0.79
CA GLU A 166 -13.61 26.52 1.68
C GLU A 166 -13.33 27.52 2.80
N GLN A 167 -14.21 28.51 2.89
CA GLN A 167 -14.20 29.63 3.82
C GLN A 167 -14.51 29.14 5.24
N PHE A 168 -13.65 29.53 6.18
CA PHE A 168 -13.93 29.52 7.61
C PHE A 168 -14.66 30.80 8.02
N GLU A 169 -15.78 30.71 8.73
CA GLU A 169 -16.21 31.75 9.67
C GLU A 169 -16.83 31.16 10.97
N TYR A 170 -15.99 31.23 12.02
CA TYR A 170 -16.16 31.43 13.47
C TYR A 170 -17.39 30.94 14.31
N SER A 171 -17.09 29.97 15.20
CA SER A 171 -17.20 29.88 16.70
C SER A 171 -17.91 31.02 17.51
N PRO A 172 -18.36 30.85 18.80
CA PRO A 172 -17.75 30.01 19.88
C PRO A 172 -18.70 29.40 20.97
N LYS A 173 -18.15 28.52 21.83
CA LYS A 173 -18.22 28.63 23.31
C LYS A 173 -17.30 27.63 24.01
N LYS A 174 -16.24 28.17 24.65
CA LYS A 174 -15.45 27.51 25.71
C LYS A 174 -16.27 27.52 27.00
N GLN A 175 -16.35 26.37 27.65
CA GLN A 175 -16.52 26.32 29.11
C GLN A 175 -15.46 25.37 29.66
N SER A 176 -14.68 25.95 30.56
CA SER A 176 -13.66 25.36 31.41
C SER A 176 -14.17 24.17 32.21
N ASN A 177 -13.32 23.18 32.47
CA ASN A 177 -12.90 22.86 33.82
C ASN A 177 -11.70 21.89 33.84
N GLU A 178 -10.69 22.32 34.58
CA GLU A 178 -9.52 21.58 35.04
C GLU A 178 -9.94 20.40 35.93
N GLN A 179 -9.20 19.29 35.90
CA GLN A 179 -8.84 18.58 37.13
C GLN A 179 -7.42 17.99 37.03
N ASN A 180 -6.56 18.54 37.89
CA ASN A 180 -5.24 18.11 38.27
C ASN A 180 -5.22 16.65 38.78
N TYR A 181 -4.20 15.88 38.43
CA TYR A 181 -3.71 14.81 39.28
C TYR A 181 -2.30 15.16 39.76
N GLN A 182 -2.24 15.66 40.99
CA GLN A 182 -1.01 15.71 41.77
C GLN A 182 -0.60 14.28 42.14
N GLN A 183 0.60 13.88 41.76
CA GLN A 183 1.32 12.80 42.44
C GLN A 183 1.75 13.33 43.81
N ASN A 184 1.26 12.68 44.88
CA ASN A 184 1.81 12.84 46.21
C ASN A 184 2.25 11.47 46.75
N PHE A 185 3.38 11.56 47.46
CA PHE A 185 4.18 10.51 48.05
C PHE A 185 3.41 9.55 48.98
N GLY A 186 3.85 8.29 48.98
CA GLY A 186 3.49 7.28 49.97
C GLY A 186 4.59 6.21 50.05
N SER A 187 5.54 6.45 50.94
CA SER A 187 6.51 5.48 51.45
C SER A 187 5.83 4.41 52.31
N GLU A 188 6.14 3.14 52.09
CA GLU A 188 6.08 2.07 53.12
C GLU A 188 6.95 0.90 52.61
N SER A 189 8.17 0.77 53.13
CA SER A 189 8.55 -0.04 54.31
C SER A 189 8.81 -1.50 53.93
N VAL A 190 10.10 -1.80 53.86
CA VAL A 190 10.69 -3.13 53.92
C VAL A 190 10.45 -3.69 55.31
N ASP A 191 9.97 -4.92 55.42
CA ASP A 191 10.22 -5.75 56.59
C ASP A 191 10.42 -7.22 56.19
N LEU A 192 11.35 -7.82 56.94
CA LEU A 192 11.98 -9.15 56.83
C LEU A 192 11.03 -10.33 57.07
#